data_AF-A0A2V2B5X3-F1
#
_entry.id   AF-A0A2V2B5X3-F1
#
_cell.length_a   1.000
_cell.length_b   1.000
_cell.length_c   1.000
_cell.angle_alpha   90.00
_cell.angle_beta   90.00
_cell.angle_gamma   90.00
#
_symmetry.space_group_name_H-M   'P 1'
#
loop_
_entity.id
_entity.type
_entity.pdbx_description
1 polymer ?
#
loop_
_entity_poly.entity_id
_entity_poly.type
_entity_poly.pdbx_seq_one_letter_code
_entity_poly.pdbx_strand_id
1 'polypeptide(L)'
;MPPVSRISDEIISHSFPADQDLFAELSASARLEDVGKGRQGAVLTRIDEAQGVPLVRTTTRYGSPAQPFRAVHERLAQRIQEQTAIPIGFNNALVERYTDAYRTMGGHSDQALDLAEGSFIAVFSCYRNPEAGPSRKLMFASKAGGGSDAFEIPLGHNGVVAFSVASNRRFTHKIVLDTSVPATDNQWLGVTFRTSKTLVRFRDGHAYLPQGARLTSADEEQGREFYRLRRRENEEVDFVYPPLTYTVSESDLLPPL
;
A
#
# COMPACT_ATOMS: atom_id res chain seq x y z
N MET A 1 -29.71 4.81 23.26
CA MET A 1 -28.50 4.11 22.80
C MET A 1 -28.05 4.77 21.50
N PRO A 2 -26.77 5.18 21.37
CA PRO A 2 -26.26 5.56 20.07
C PRO A 2 -26.25 4.34 19.14
N PRO A 3 -26.45 4.51 17.82
CA PRO A 3 -26.36 3.41 16.88
C PRO A 3 -24.98 2.76 16.97
N VAL A 4 -24.95 1.43 16.98
CA VAL A 4 -23.70 0.66 16.91
C VAL A 4 -23.08 0.95 15.54
N SER A 5 -21.90 1.58 15.52
CA SER A 5 -21.14 1.82 14.28
C SER A 5 -20.94 0.50 13.55
N ARG A 6 -21.26 0.44 12.26
CA ARG A 6 -20.92 -0.73 11.44
C ARG A 6 -19.43 -0.67 11.12
N ILE A 7 -18.79 -1.82 11.01
CA ILE A 7 -17.38 -1.93 10.66
C ILE A 7 -17.07 -1.24 9.30
N SER A 8 -18.02 -1.28 8.36
CA SER A 8 -17.92 -0.61 7.07
C SER A 8 -17.82 0.91 7.16
N ASP A 9 -18.32 1.52 8.24
CA ASP A 9 -18.39 2.98 8.39
C ASP A 9 -17.01 3.62 8.55
N GLU A 10 -15.98 2.81 8.82
CA GLU A 10 -14.59 3.24 8.93
C GLU A 10 -13.83 3.26 7.61
N ILE A 11 -14.44 2.72 6.55
CA ILE A 11 -13.84 2.61 5.23
C ILE A 11 -14.51 3.60 4.30
N ILE A 12 -13.70 4.48 3.71
CA ILE A 12 -14.14 5.41 2.68
C ILE A 12 -14.08 4.70 1.34
N SER A 13 -15.16 4.75 0.57
CA SER A 13 -15.20 4.29 -0.82
C SER A 13 -15.71 5.41 -1.71
N HIS A 14 -14.96 5.73 -2.77
CA HIS A 14 -15.28 6.82 -3.68
C HIS A 14 -14.92 6.42 -5.12
N SER A 15 -15.67 6.90 -6.10
CA SER A 15 -15.38 6.68 -7.52
C SER A 15 -15.22 8.02 -8.22
N PHE A 16 -14.11 8.21 -8.93
CA PHE A 16 -13.91 9.40 -9.72
C PHE A 16 -14.65 9.30 -11.07
N PRO A 17 -15.07 10.45 -11.64
CA PRO A 17 -15.51 10.50 -13.03
C PRO A 17 -14.52 9.80 -13.98
N ALA A 18 -15.05 9.13 -15.00
CA ALA A 18 -14.27 8.43 -16.02
C ALA A 18 -13.68 9.36 -17.10
N ASP A 19 -13.58 10.66 -16.80
CA ASP A 19 -13.11 11.68 -17.74
C ASP A 19 -11.61 11.54 -18.08
N GLN A 20 -10.86 10.80 -17.25
CA GLN A 20 -9.46 10.43 -17.50
C GLN A 20 -9.25 8.95 -17.20
N ASP A 21 -8.93 8.16 -18.23
CA ASP A 21 -8.39 6.82 -18.06
C ASP A 21 -6.91 6.93 -17.66
N LEU A 22 -6.63 6.70 -16.37
CA LEU A 22 -5.29 6.82 -15.80
C LEU A 22 -4.43 5.57 -16.00
N PHE A 23 -4.98 4.46 -16.53
CA PHE A 23 -4.26 3.19 -16.59
C PHE A 23 -2.97 3.31 -17.41
N ALA A 24 -3.05 3.90 -18.60
CA ALA A 24 -1.88 4.04 -19.48
C ALA A 24 -0.81 4.96 -18.88
N GLU A 25 -1.22 6.11 -18.32
CA GLU A 25 -0.29 7.09 -17.73
C GLU A 25 0.41 6.52 -16.48
N LEU A 26 -0.35 5.90 -15.57
CA LEU A 26 0.21 5.25 -14.37
C LEU A 26 1.04 4.01 -14.70
N SER A 27 0.67 3.23 -15.72
CA SER A 27 1.47 2.08 -16.12
C SER A 27 2.81 2.49 -16.76
N ALA A 28 2.90 3.69 -17.34
CA ALA A 28 4.12 4.22 -17.93
C ALA A 28 4.95 5.08 -16.95
N SER A 29 4.38 5.45 -15.79
CA SER A 29 4.99 6.36 -14.84
C SER A 29 6.04 5.69 -13.93
N ALA A 30 6.08 4.37 -13.88
CA ALA A 30 7.01 3.61 -13.04
C ALA A 30 7.60 2.42 -13.80
N ARG A 31 8.88 2.13 -13.56
CA ARG A 31 9.51 0.86 -13.97
C ARG A 31 9.11 -0.20 -12.96
N LEU A 32 8.22 -1.11 -13.35
CA LEU A 32 7.75 -2.19 -12.49
C LEU A 32 8.68 -3.40 -12.61
N GLU A 33 9.01 -4.01 -11.47
CA GLU A 33 9.70 -5.29 -11.44
C GLU A 33 8.73 -6.45 -11.21
N ASP A 34 9.08 -7.64 -11.71
CA ASP A 34 8.30 -8.86 -11.49
C ASP A 34 8.52 -9.35 -10.06
N VAL A 35 7.44 -9.49 -9.31
CA VAL A 35 7.46 -10.00 -7.93
C VAL A 35 6.71 -11.34 -7.80
N GLY A 36 6.43 -11.98 -8.94
CA GLY A 36 5.92 -13.34 -9.07
C GLY A 36 4.43 -13.46 -9.41
N LYS A 37 4.06 -14.58 -10.02
CA LYS A 37 2.66 -15.00 -10.29
C LYS A 37 1.84 -13.96 -11.06
N GLY A 38 2.48 -13.22 -11.97
CA GLY A 38 1.80 -12.20 -12.78
C GLY A 38 1.46 -10.92 -12.01
N ARG A 39 2.14 -10.67 -10.88
CA ARG A 39 2.17 -9.42 -10.14
C ARG A 39 3.48 -8.70 -10.43
N GLN A 40 3.37 -7.42 -10.77
CA GLN A 40 4.51 -6.52 -10.90
C GLN A 40 4.31 -5.34 -9.97
N GLY A 41 5.38 -4.74 -9.48
CA GLY A 41 5.27 -3.58 -8.61
C GLY A 41 6.48 -2.69 -8.57
N ALA A 42 6.31 -1.51 -7.98
CA ALA A 42 7.38 -0.57 -7.69
C ALA A 42 7.04 0.26 -6.44
N VAL A 43 8.08 0.67 -5.72
CA VAL A 43 7.99 1.62 -4.62
C VAL A 43 8.12 3.03 -5.18
N LEU A 44 7.19 3.91 -4.81
CA LEU A 44 7.21 5.32 -5.16
C LEU A 44 7.32 6.19 -3.91
N THR A 45 8.09 7.28 -3.99
CA THR A 45 8.29 8.20 -2.87
C THR A 45 8.29 9.66 -3.31
N ARG A 46 7.76 10.54 -2.46
CA ARG A 46 7.96 11.99 -2.54
C ARG A 46 9.15 12.36 -1.65
N ILE A 47 10.26 12.76 -2.27
CA ILE A 47 11.45 13.22 -1.55
C ILE A 47 11.15 14.60 -0.96
N ASP A 48 11.47 14.81 0.32
CA ASP A 48 11.24 16.10 0.97
C ASP A 48 12.32 17.15 0.59
N GLU A 49 12.09 18.40 0.98
CA GLU A 49 13.02 19.51 0.73
C GLU A 49 14.41 19.29 1.36
N ALA A 50 14.47 18.53 2.46
CA ALA A 50 15.69 18.19 3.18
C ALA A 50 16.32 16.86 2.71
N GLN A 51 15.96 16.38 1.51
CA GLN A 51 16.43 15.15 0.89
C GLN A 51 16.12 13.88 1.71
N GLY A 52 15.09 13.95 2.55
CA GLY A 52 14.50 12.82 3.26
C GLY A 52 13.66 11.97 2.32
N VAL A 53 13.94 10.67 2.31
CA VAL A 53 13.22 9.69 1.50
C VAL A 53 12.30 8.87 2.42
N PRO A 54 10.98 8.87 2.21
CA PRO A 54 10.04 8.01 2.92
C PRO A 54 10.46 6.54 2.88
N LEU A 55 10.64 5.93 4.05
CA LEU A 55 10.90 4.50 4.16
C LEU A 55 9.60 3.71 3.96
N VAL A 56 9.64 2.70 3.08
CA VAL A 56 8.48 1.89 2.69
C VAL A 56 8.79 0.41 2.90
N ARG A 57 8.92 0.00 4.17
CA ARG A 57 9.12 -1.42 4.49
C ARG A 57 7.91 -2.25 4.09
N THR A 58 8.15 -3.32 3.36
CA THR A 58 7.13 -4.30 3.00
C THR A 58 7.66 -5.72 3.16
N THR A 59 6.76 -6.70 3.15
CA THR A 59 7.13 -8.13 3.11
C THR A 59 7.52 -8.59 1.70
N THR A 60 7.11 -7.86 0.66
CA THR A 60 7.57 -8.07 -0.71
C THR A 60 8.99 -7.52 -0.81
N ARG A 61 9.92 -8.35 -1.27
CA ARG A 61 11.33 -7.94 -1.41
C ARG A 61 11.49 -7.26 -2.75
N TYR A 62 11.51 -5.94 -2.74
CA TYR A 62 11.81 -5.15 -3.93
C TYR A 62 13.34 -5.00 -4.07
N GLY A 63 13.84 -5.20 -5.29
CA GLY A 63 15.26 -5.08 -5.62
C GLY A 63 15.61 -3.73 -6.22
N SER A 64 14.67 -3.13 -6.95
CA SER A 64 14.87 -1.83 -7.58
C SER A 64 14.74 -0.67 -6.59
N PRO A 65 15.49 0.43 -6.73
CA PRO A 65 15.33 1.60 -5.87
C PRO A 65 13.93 2.21 -5.96
N ALA A 66 13.53 2.92 -4.90
CA ALA A 66 12.32 3.73 -4.93
C ALA A 66 12.38 4.77 -6.06
N GLN A 67 11.26 4.99 -6.73
CA GLN A 67 11.15 5.97 -7.80
C GLN A 67 10.42 7.23 -7.31
N PRO A 68 10.78 8.43 -7.76
CA PRO A 68 10.13 9.65 -7.33
C PRO A 68 8.67 9.68 -7.80
N PHE A 69 7.83 10.35 -7.03
CA PHE A 69 6.52 10.77 -7.50
C PHE A 69 6.69 11.58 -8.80
N ARG A 70 5.81 11.30 -9.77
CA ARG A 70 5.70 12.03 -11.02
C ARG A 70 4.41 12.85 -10.96
N ALA A 71 4.23 13.76 -11.91
CA ALA A 71 3.05 14.62 -11.95
C ALA A 71 1.72 13.83 -11.87
N VAL A 72 1.62 12.64 -12.48
CA VAL A 72 0.42 11.79 -12.37
C VAL A 72 0.17 11.29 -10.94
N HIS A 73 1.22 10.92 -10.20
CA HIS A 73 1.11 10.47 -8.81
C HIS A 73 0.69 11.62 -7.90
N GLU A 74 1.29 12.79 -8.11
CA GLU A 74 0.99 14.01 -7.35
C GLU A 74 -0.46 14.45 -7.55
N ARG A 75 -0.92 14.55 -8.80
CA ARG A 75 -2.31 14.89 -9.12
C ARG A 75 -3.29 13.88 -8.54
N LEU A 76 -2.99 12.58 -8.64
CA LEU A 76 -3.86 11.53 -8.12
C LEU A 76 -3.93 11.58 -6.58
N ALA A 77 -2.79 11.72 -5.90
CA ALA A 77 -2.73 11.88 -4.45
C ALA A 77 -3.56 13.08 -3.98
N GLN A 78 -3.40 14.24 -4.63
CA GLN A 78 -4.17 15.45 -4.33
C GLN A 78 -5.68 15.23 -4.56
N ARG A 79 -6.07 14.66 -5.70
CA ARG A 79 -7.47 14.37 -6.02
C ARG A 79 -8.11 13.45 -4.98
N ILE A 80 -7.39 12.41 -4.54
CA ILE A 80 -7.84 11.53 -3.45
C ILE A 80 -8.12 12.35 -2.20
N GLN A 81 -7.16 13.15 -1.74
CA GLN A 81 -7.31 13.94 -0.52
C GLN A 81 -8.50 14.88 -0.55
N GLU A 82 -8.66 15.63 -1.63
CA GLU A 82 -9.75 16.59 -1.81
C GLU A 82 -11.12 15.90 -1.78
N GLN A 83 -11.25 14.77 -2.47
CA GLN A 83 -12.54 14.08 -2.62
C GLN A 83 -12.91 13.19 -1.42
N THR A 84 -11.92 12.76 -0.63
CA THR A 84 -12.16 11.91 0.54
C THR A 84 -11.97 12.66 1.86
N ALA A 85 -11.71 13.97 1.82
CA ALA A 85 -11.43 14.83 2.98
C ALA A 85 -10.31 14.28 3.89
N ILE A 86 -9.30 13.61 3.31
CA ILE A 86 -8.17 13.08 4.09
C ILE A 86 -7.25 14.25 4.47
N PRO A 87 -6.95 14.44 5.77
CA PRO A 87 -6.26 15.64 6.24
C PRO A 87 -4.74 15.62 6.00
N ILE A 88 -4.14 14.45 5.83
CA ILE A 88 -2.67 14.29 5.77
C ILE A 88 -2.22 13.89 4.35
N GLY A 89 -1.22 14.65 3.87
CA GLY A 89 -0.34 14.41 2.72
C GLY A 89 0.11 12.96 2.54
N PHE A 90 -0.11 12.34 1.37
CA PHE A 90 0.63 11.12 1.01
C PHE A 90 2.06 11.46 0.59
N ASN A 91 3.04 10.68 1.05
CA ASN A 91 4.45 10.85 0.68
C ASN A 91 5.09 9.57 0.10
N ASN A 92 4.36 8.46 0.06
CA ASN A 92 4.80 7.27 -0.64
C ASN A 92 3.62 6.50 -1.22
N ALA A 93 3.92 5.63 -2.18
CA ALA A 93 2.95 4.72 -2.74
C ALA A 93 3.60 3.41 -3.18
N LEU A 94 2.81 2.34 -3.21
CA LEU A 94 3.12 1.14 -3.99
C LEU A 94 2.28 1.17 -5.26
N VAL A 95 2.92 1.12 -6.43
CA VAL A 95 2.21 0.85 -7.70
C VAL A 95 2.32 -0.61 -7.99
N GLU A 96 1.18 -1.24 -8.28
CA GLU A 96 1.11 -2.67 -8.53
C GLU A 96 0.25 -2.95 -9.75
N ARG A 97 0.70 -3.88 -10.60
CA ARG A 97 -0.05 -4.35 -11.76
C ARG A 97 -0.27 -5.85 -11.66
N TYR A 98 -1.52 -6.27 -11.69
CA TYR A 98 -1.91 -7.67 -11.60
C TYR A 98 -2.51 -8.14 -12.93
N THR A 99 -2.05 -9.30 -13.38
CA THR A 99 -2.78 -10.15 -14.33
C THR A 99 -3.70 -11.10 -13.57
N ASP A 100 -4.57 -11.80 -14.27
CA ASP A 100 -5.49 -12.78 -13.69
C ASP A 100 -4.80 -14.06 -13.19
N ALA A 101 -3.52 -14.26 -13.51
CA ALA A 101 -2.71 -15.29 -12.87
C ALA A 101 -2.55 -15.04 -11.35
N TYR A 102 -2.52 -13.77 -10.93
CA TYR A 102 -2.46 -13.40 -9.52
C TYR A 102 -3.87 -13.38 -8.93
N ARG A 103 -4.37 -14.49 -8.41
CA ARG A 103 -5.80 -14.60 -8.01
C ARG A 103 -6.12 -14.08 -6.61
N THR A 104 -5.17 -14.13 -5.69
CA THR A 104 -5.42 -13.79 -4.28
C THR A 104 -4.12 -13.52 -3.55
N MET A 105 -4.24 -12.85 -2.40
CA MET A 105 -3.16 -12.65 -1.44
C MET A 105 -3.62 -13.05 -0.03
N GLY A 106 -2.66 -13.23 0.88
CA GLY A 106 -2.96 -13.43 2.30
C GLY A 106 -3.62 -12.17 2.91
N GLY A 107 -4.55 -12.38 3.83
CA GLY A 107 -5.08 -11.29 4.65
C GLY A 107 -3.96 -10.66 5.47
N HIS A 108 -3.80 -9.35 5.38
CA HIS A 108 -2.77 -8.61 6.09
C HIS A 108 -3.25 -7.21 6.47
N SER A 109 -2.60 -6.62 7.46
CA SER A 109 -2.61 -5.17 7.63
C SER A 109 -1.40 -4.59 6.89
N ASP A 110 -1.51 -3.38 6.38
CA ASP A 110 -0.37 -2.65 5.85
C ASP A 110 0.63 -2.40 6.98
N GLN A 111 1.92 -2.52 6.70
CA GLN A 111 2.95 -2.46 7.74
C GLN A 111 2.99 -1.10 8.42
N ALA A 112 2.61 -1.06 9.71
CA ALA A 112 2.40 0.16 10.46
C ALA A 112 3.66 0.76 11.09
N LEU A 113 4.79 0.03 11.06
CA LEU A 113 6.07 0.44 11.67
C LEU A 113 6.45 1.88 11.26
N ASP A 114 6.43 2.16 9.97
CA ASP A 114 6.86 3.43 9.41
C ASP A 114 5.68 4.35 9.06
N LEU A 115 4.41 3.96 9.30
CA LEU A 115 3.25 4.80 9.01
C LEU A 115 3.07 5.91 10.05
N ALA A 116 2.72 7.10 9.57
CA ALA A 116 2.38 8.24 10.40
C ALA A 116 1.04 8.01 11.12
N GLU A 117 1.01 8.29 12.44
CA GLU A 117 -0.23 8.24 13.21
C GLU A 117 -1.25 9.24 12.66
N GLY A 118 -2.54 8.90 12.73
CA GLY A 118 -3.62 9.74 12.20
C GLY A 118 -3.67 9.85 10.67
N SER A 119 -2.72 9.23 9.95
CA SER A 119 -2.73 9.19 8.49
C SER A 119 -3.63 8.08 7.94
N PHE A 120 -3.70 8.00 6.62
CA PHE A 120 -4.55 7.09 5.87
C PHE A 120 -3.74 6.24 4.90
N ILE A 121 -4.30 5.09 4.58
CA ILE A 121 -3.95 4.26 3.44
C ILE A 121 -5.06 4.43 2.42
N ALA A 122 -4.71 4.71 1.17
CA ALA A 122 -5.67 4.85 0.07
C ALA A 122 -5.27 3.99 -1.11
N VAL A 123 -6.13 3.04 -1.48
CA VAL A 123 -5.95 2.15 -2.63
C VAL A 123 -6.77 2.71 -3.79
N PHE A 124 -6.08 3.29 -4.76
CA PHE A 124 -6.65 3.60 -6.07
C PHE A 124 -6.65 2.36 -6.96
N SER A 125 -7.64 2.23 -7.82
CA SER A 125 -7.84 1.10 -8.74
C SER A 125 -8.24 1.59 -10.13
N CYS A 126 -7.57 1.08 -11.17
CA CYS A 126 -7.98 1.22 -12.56
C CYS A 126 -7.68 -0.04 -13.38
N TYR A 127 -8.23 -0.12 -14.58
CA TYR A 127 -8.17 -1.29 -15.46
C TYR A 127 -7.81 -0.88 -16.86
N ARG A 128 -7.09 -1.77 -17.57
CA ARG A 128 -6.78 -1.59 -19.00
C ARG A 128 -8.04 -1.50 -19.86
N ASN A 129 -9.04 -2.33 -19.56
CA ASN A 129 -10.32 -2.39 -20.26
C ASN A 129 -11.46 -2.12 -19.26
N PRO A 130 -11.84 -0.85 -18.99
CA PRO A 130 -12.86 -0.51 -17.99
C PRO A 130 -14.24 -1.13 -18.24
N GLU A 131 -14.62 -1.30 -19.51
CA GLU A 131 -15.93 -1.83 -19.93
C GLU A 131 -16.20 -3.27 -19.49
N ALA A 132 -15.14 -4.04 -19.15
CA ALA A 132 -15.28 -5.41 -18.64
C ALA A 132 -15.79 -5.47 -17.19
N GLY A 133 -15.93 -4.32 -16.52
CA GLY A 133 -16.30 -4.23 -15.11
C GLY A 133 -15.14 -4.58 -14.16
N PRO A 134 -15.34 -4.39 -12.84
CA PRO A 134 -14.31 -4.68 -11.86
C PRO A 134 -14.12 -6.19 -11.69
N SER A 135 -12.93 -6.70 -12.03
CA SER A 135 -12.56 -8.09 -11.77
C SER A 135 -11.94 -8.30 -10.38
N ARG A 136 -11.72 -7.23 -9.61
CA ARG A 136 -11.06 -7.28 -8.30
C ARG A 136 -11.95 -6.72 -7.20
N LYS A 137 -11.80 -7.29 -6.01
CA LYS A 137 -12.39 -6.78 -4.77
C LYS A 137 -11.40 -6.77 -3.62
N LEU A 138 -11.55 -5.79 -2.75
CA LEU A 138 -10.83 -5.69 -1.50
C LEU A 138 -11.72 -6.25 -0.39
N MET A 139 -11.30 -7.39 0.17
CA MET A 139 -11.98 -8.01 1.30
C MET A 139 -11.36 -7.51 2.59
N PHE A 140 -12.19 -7.12 3.55
CA PHE A 140 -11.79 -6.76 4.92
C PHE A 140 -12.30 -7.79 5.91
N ALA A 141 -11.53 -8.05 6.96
CA ALA A 141 -11.92 -8.91 8.07
C ALA A 141 -11.43 -8.33 9.40
N SER A 142 -12.31 -8.28 10.41
CA SER A 142 -12.00 -7.81 11.76
C SER A 142 -11.10 -8.79 12.51
N LYS A 143 -10.04 -8.27 13.14
CA LYS A 143 -9.17 -9.06 14.03
C LYS A 143 -9.85 -9.42 15.35
N ALA A 144 -10.68 -8.52 15.88
CA ALA A 144 -11.32 -8.68 17.19
C ALA A 144 -12.35 -9.84 17.26
N GLY A 145 -12.88 -10.27 16.10
CA GLY A 145 -13.87 -11.35 15.98
C GLY A 145 -13.34 -12.64 15.37
N GLY A 146 -12.02 -12.88 15.40
CA GLY A 146 -11.40 -14.05 14.78
C GLY A 146 -11.60 -14.12 13.26
N GLY A 147 -11.80 -12.97 12.60
CA GLY A 147 -12.03 -12.88 11.16
C GLY A 147 -13.43 -13.25 10.67
N SER A 148 -14.38 -13.52 11.58
CA SER A 148 -15.76 -13.90 11.22
C SER A 148 -16.62 -12.75 10.69
N ASP A 149 -16.29 -11.52 11.09
CA ASP A 149 -16.93 -10.30 10.58
C ASP A 149 -16.10 -9.75 9.42
N ALA A 150 -16.59 -10.01 8.20
CA ALA A 150 -15.93 -9.68 6.95
C ALA A 150 -16.90 -9.08 5.95
N PHE A 151 -16.39 -8.17 5.12
CA PHE A 151 -17.13 -7.54 4.04
C PHE A 151 -16.19 -7.28 2.86
N GLU A 152 -16.76 -6.97 1.71
CA GLU A 152 -16.02 -6.74 0.48
C GLU A 152 -16.42 -5.43 -0.19
N ILE A 153 -15.44 -4.78 -0.81
CA ILE A 153 -15.65 -3.60 -1.62
C ILE A 153 -15.08 -3.89 -3.01
N PRO A 154 -15.91 -3.83 -4.08
CA PRO A 154 -15.42 -3.91 -5.45
C PRO A 154 -14.39 -2.81 -5.71
N LEU A 155 -13.25 -3.18 -6.30
CA LEU A 155 -12.25 -2.23 -6.75
C LEU A 155 -12.64 -1.78 -8.16
N GLY A 156 -13.49 -0.77 -8.23
CA GLY A 156 -13.97 -0.17 -9.49
C GLY A 156 -12.85 0.46 -10.33
N HIS A 157 -13.12 0.68 -11.62
CA HIS A 157 -12.26 1.55 -12.43
C HIS A 157 -12.36 2.99 -11.92
N ASN A 158 -11.21 3.65 -11.77
CA ASN A 158 -11.08 4.95 -11.12
C ASN A 158 -11.69 5.00 -9.70
N GLY A 159 -11.72 3.85 -9.03
CA GLY A 159 -12.21 3.70 -7.67
C GLY A 159 -11.11 3.93 -6.65
N VAL A 160 -11.49 4.43 -5.48
CA VAL A 160 -10.63 4.61 -4.32
C VAL A 160 -11.28 3.96 -3.11
N VAL A 161 -10.52 3.14 -2.40
CA VAL A 161 -10.87 2.67 -1.06
C VAL A 161 -9.82 3.18 -0.08
N ALA A 162 -10.23 3.93 0.94
CA ALA A 162 -9.32 4.51 1.91
C ALA A 162 -9.74 4.19 3.35
N PHE A 163 -8.76 4.03 4.22
CA PHE A 163 -8.97 3.73 5.63
C PHE A 163 -7.83 4.26 6.47
N SER A 164 -8.13 4.62 7.71
CA SER A 164 -7.14 5.19 8.62
C SER A 164 -6.11 4.15 9.08
N VAL A 165 -4.95 4.59 9.55
CA VAL A 165 -3.98 3.70 10.22
C VAL A 165 -4.60 3.03 11.46
N ALA A 166 -5.55 3.68 12.14
CA ALA A 166 -6.30 3.08 13.24
C ALA A 166 -7.23 1.94 12.79
N SER A 167 -7.86 2.07 11.61
CA SER A 167 -8.64 1.00 11.00
C SER A 167 -7.74 -0.14 10.50
N ASN A 168 -6.60 0.18 9.89
CA ASN A 168 -5.59 -0.82 9.49
C ASN A 168 -5.10 -1.70 10.65
N ARG A 169 -5.06 -1.18 11.88
CA ARG A 169 -4.76 -1.96 13.09
C ARG A 169 -5.86 -2.96 13.44
N ARG A 170 -7.11 -2.62 13.17
CA ARG A 170 -8.28 -3.44 13.54
C ARG A 170 -8.68 -4.46 12.48
N PHE A 171 -8.29 -4.22 11.22
CA PHE A 171 -8.65 -5.07 10.09
C PHE A 171 -7.44 -5.70 9.44
N THR A 172 -7.67 -6.88 8.87
CA THR A 172 -6.85 -7.38 7.78
C THR A 172 -7.60 -7.19 6.48
N HIS A 173 -6.87 -6.99 5.39
CA HIS A 173 -7.42 -6.90 4.05
C HIS A 173 -6.66 -7.77 3.05
N LYS A 174 -7.34 -8.13 1.96
CA LYS A 174 -6.74 -8.83 0.82
C LYS A 174 -7.46 -8.49 -0.48
N ILE A 175 -6.68 -8.38 -1.55
CA ILE A 175 -7.23 -8.25 -2.91
C ILE A 175 -7.44 -9.65 -3.48
N VAL A 176 -8.64 -9.89 -4.03
CA VAL A 176 -9.04 -11.17 -4.63
C VAL A 176 -9.57 -10.93 -6.03
N LEU A 177 -9.24 -11.84 -6.95
CA LEU A 177 -9.87 -11.95 -8.26
C LEU A 177 -11.29 -12.48 -8.07
N ASP A 178 -12.27 -11.69 -8.51
CA ASP A 178 -13.67 -12.09 -8.48
C ASP A 178 -13.94 -13.12 -9.57
N THR A 179 -14.20 -14.36 -9.15
CA THR A 179 -14.47 -15.48 -10.08
C THR A 179 -15.90 -15.50 -10.59
N SER A 180 -16.77 -14.61 -10.11
CA SER A 180 -18.14 -14.45 -10.63
C SER A 180 -18.16 -13.65 -11.94
N VAL A 181 -17.11 -12.87 -12.21
CA VAL A 181 -16.93 -12.14 -13.47
C VAL A 181 -16.23 -13.07 -14.47
N PRO A 182 -16.71 -13.15 -15.74
CA PRO A 182 -16.03 -13.93 -16.78
C PRO A 182 -14.56 -13.55 -16.89
N ALA A 183 -13.69 -14.56 -16.98
CA ALA A 183 -12.26 -14.32 -17.16
C ALA A 183 -12.03 -13.58 -18.48
N THR A 184 -11.67 -12.31 -18.36
CA THR A 184 -11.19 -11.47 -19.44
C THR A 184 -9.77 -11.11 -19.07
N ASP A 185 -8.81 -11.31 -19.98
CA ASP A 185 -7.42 -10.92 -19.71
C ASP A 185 -7.34 -9.38 -19.62
N ASN A 186 -7.65 -8.86 -18.43
CA ASN A 186 -7.79 -7.45 -18.15
C ASN A 186 -6.91 -7.09 -16.96
N GLN A 187 -5.81 -6.42 -17.26
CA GLN A 187 -4.86 -6.02 -16.24
C GLN A 187 -5.49 -4.98 -15.31
N TRP A 188 -5.37 -5.26 -14.01
CA TRP A 188 -5.66 -4.32 -12.95
C TRP A 188 -4.39 -3.58 -12.56
N LEU A 189 -4.49 -2.28 -12.33
CA LEU A 189 -3.44 -1.46 -11.75
C LEU A 189 -3.97 -0.81 -10.47
N GLY A 190 -3.23 -1.03 -9.38
CA GLY A 190 -3.48 -0.41 -8.09
C GLY A 190 -2.38 0.57 -7.73
N VAL A 191 -2.76 1.66 -7.07
CA VAL A 191 -1.81 2.56 -6.42
C VAL A 191 -2.20 2.71 -4.96
N THR A 192 -1.39 2.16 -4.07
CA THR A 192 -1.61 2.22 -2.62
C THR A 192 -0.81 3.37 -2.02
N PHE A 193 -1.45 4.51 -1.81
CA PHE A 193 -0.85 5.71 -1.20
C PHE A 193 -0.83 5.62 0.33
N ARG A 194 0.25 6.11 0.93
CA ARG A 194 0.46 6.13 2.37
C ARG A 194 1.29 7.36 2.79
N THR A 195 1.38 7.54 4.11
CA THR A 195 2.26 8.54 4.72
C THR A 195 3.25 7.86 5.65
N SER A 196 4.53 7.91 5.32
CA SER A 196 5.60 7.44 6.18
C SER A 196 6.02 8.56 7.14
N LYS A 197 6.18 8.23 8.42
CA LYS A 197 6.82 9.09 9.44
C LYS A 197 8.34 8.93 9.48
N THR A 198 8.86 7.87 8.86
CA THR A 198 10.28 7.56 8.86
C THR A 198 10.90 8.04 7.54
N LEU A 199 11.72 9.08 7.63
CA LEU A 199 12.45 9.63 6.48
C LEU A 199 13.92 9.25 6.60
N VAL A 200 14.41 8.41 5.68
CA VAL A 200 15.83 8.05 5.62
C VAL A 200 16.61 9.10 4.84
N ARG A 201 17.88 9.27 5.20
CA ARG A 201 18.82 10.12 4.46
C ARG A 201 19.99 9.28 3.98
N PHE A 202 20.38 9.48 2.73
CA PHE A 202 21.51 8.79 2.13
C PHE A 202 22.79 9.62 2.34
N ARG A 203 23.82 9.00 2.93
CA ARG A 203 25.15 9.60 3.15
C ARG A 203 26.20 8.54 2.87
N ASP A 204 27.21 8.88 2.06
CA ASP A 204 28.31 7.97 1.69
C ASP A 204 27.81 6.60 1.19
N GLY A 205 26.73 6.59 0.41
CA GLY A 205 26.13 5.37 -0.14
C GLY A 205 25.26 4.55 0.83
N HIS A 206 24.97 5.07 2.02
CA HIS A 206 24.24 4.35 3.06
C HIS A 206 22.98 5.09 3.51
N ALA A 207 21.91 4.34 3.77
CA ALA A 207 20.67 4.86 4.35
C ALA A 207 20.80 5.02 5.88
N TYR A 208 20.44 6.19 6.40
CA TYR A 208 20.40 6.50 7.82
C TYR A 208 18.99 6.85 8.27
N LEU A 209 18.56 6.24 9.37
CA LEU A 209 17.31 6.56 10.06
C LEU A 209 17.38 7.97 10.68
N PRO A 210 16.23 8.60 10.99
CA PRO A 210 16.20 9.94 11.58
C PRO A 210 17.06 10.10 12.85
N GLN A 211 17.20 9.03 13.63
CA GLN A 211 17.98 9.00 14.87
C GLN A 211 19.49 8.82 14.63
N GLY A 212 19.93 8.70 13.38
CA GLY A 212 21.35 8.57 12.99
C GLY A 212 21.86 7.12 12.93
N ALA A 213 21.06 6.12 13.33
CA ALA A 213 21.40 4.73 13.12
C ALA A 213 21.36 4.38 11.62
N ARG A 214 22.34 3.61 11.15
CA ARG A 214 22.34 3.09 9.77
C ARG A 214 21.24 2.03 9.62
N LEU A 215 20.48 2.11 8.54
CA LEU A 215 19.57 1.06 8.10
C LEU A 215 20.38 -0.02 7.37
N THR A 216 20.22 -1.28 7.76
CA THR A 216 20.96 -2.41 7.17
C THR A 216 20.03 -3.47 6.58
N SER A 217 20.57 -4.32 5.71
CA SER A 217 19.86 -5.56 5.35
C SER A 217 19.72 -6.43 6.59
N ALA A 218 18.57 -7.08 6.73
CA ALA A 218 18.34 -8.07 7.76
C ALA A 218 19.23 -9.29 7.50
N ASP A 219 19.88 -9.80 8.55
CA ASP A 219 20.42 -11.16 8.56
C ASP A 219 19.30 -12.21 8.67
N GLU A 220 19.65 -13.48 8.77
CA GLU A 220 18.68 -14.58 8.85
C GLU A 220 17.82 -14.52 10.13
N GLU A 221 18.42 -14.17 11.27
CA GLU A 221 17.70 -14.07 12.54
C GLU A 221 16.76 -12.86 12.54
N GLN A 222 17.27 -11.71 12.12
CA GLN A 222 16.50 -10.47 11.95
C GLN A 222 15.37 -10.66 10.92
N GLY A 223 15.60 -11.42 9.86
CA GLY A 223 14.58 -11.76 8.87
C GLY A 223 13.47 -12.61 9.48
N ARG A 224 13.80 -13.67 10.23
CA ARG A 224 12.80 -14.47 10.96
C ARG A 224 12.02 -13.61 11.95
N GLU A 225 12.70 -12.74 12.67
CA GLU A 225 12.06 -11.84 13.63
C GLU A 225 11.11 -10.87 12.94
N PHE A 226 11.52 -10.28 11.83
CA PHE A 226 10.68 -9.39 11.02
C PHE A 226 9.35 -10.08 10.66
N TYR A 227 9.40 -11.30 10.15
CA TYR A 227 8.18 -12.04 9.79
C TYR A 227 7.36 -12.46 11.02
N ARG A 228 7.98 -12.71 12.17
CA ARG A 228 7.26 -12.92 13.44
C ARG A 228 6.50 -11.67 13.86
N LEU A 229 7.13 -10.49 13.79
CA LEU A 229 6.48 -9.20 14.08
C LEU A 229 5.35 -8.89 13.09
N ARG A 230 5.56 -9.17 11.79
CA ARG A 230 4.51 -9.07 10.76
C ARG A 230 3.29 -9.93 11.07
N ARG A 231 3.51 -11.15 11.55
CA ARG A 231 2.42 -12.06 11.95
C ARG A 231 1.65 -11.50 13.13
N ARG A 232 2.37 -11.03 14.17
CA ARG A 232 1.74 -10.39 15.32
C ARG A 232 0.92 -9.17 14.92
N GLU A 233 1.43 -8.31 14.04
CA GLU A 233 0.65 -7.18 13.53
C GLU A 233 -0.63 -7.64 12.85
N ASN A 234 -0.62 -8.72 12.07
CA ASN A 234 -1.82 -9.21 11.40
C ASN A 234 -2.85 -9.82 12.38
N GLU A 235 -2.42 -10.34 13.54
CA GLU A 235 -3.28 -11.06 14.49
C GLU A 235 -3.76 -10.17 15.66
N GLU A 236 -2.93 -9.22 16.11
CA GLU A 236 -3.16 -8.40 17.29
C GLU A 236 -3.65 -6.99 16.91
N VAL A 237 -4.68 -6.48 17.60
CA VAL A 237 -5.24 -5.13 17.35
C VAL A 237 -4.31 -4.03 17.87
N ASP A 238 -3.69 -4.24 19.03
CA ASP A 238 -2.88 -3.24 19.73
C ASP A 238 -1.37 -3.47 19.58
N PHE A 239 -0.96 -4.17 18.52
CA PHE A 239 0.46 -4.44 18.28
C PHE A 239 1.24 -3.17 17.97
N VAL A 240 2.37 -3.02 18.66
CA VAL A 240 3.34 -1.95 18.46
C VAL A 240 4.68 -2.57 18.12
N TYR A 241 5.31 -2.08 17.05
CA TYR A 241 6.63 -2.55 16.68
C TYR A 241 7.69 -2.05 17.67
N PRO A 242 8.69 -2.88 17.99
CA PRO A 242 9.96 -2.35 18.50
C PRO A 242 10.65 -1.53 17.40
N PRO A 243 11.54 -0.58 17.76
CA PRO A 243 12.39 0.08 16.78
C PRO A 243 13.24 -0.93 16.01
N LEU A 244 13.20 -0.87 14.68
CA LEU A 244 14.01 -1.74 13.82
C LEU A 244 15.02 -0.91 13.02
N THR A 245 16.27 -1.33 13.04
CA THR A 245 17.37 -0.73 12.26
C THR A 245 17.72 -1.55 11.02
N TYR A 246 16.88 -2.51 10.65
CA TYR A 246 17.07 -3.37 9.49
C TYR A 246 15.83 -3.41 8.58
N THR A 247 15.98 -3.98 7.40
CA THR A 247 14.92 -4.22 6.41
C THR A 247 15.17 -5.52 5.65
N VAL A 248 14.10 -6.15 5.15
CA VAL A 248 14.16 -7.33 4.28
C VAL A 248 14.15 -6.99 2.79
N SER A 249 13.99 -5.70 2.44
CA SER A 249 13.88 -5.21 1.07
C SER A 249 15.13 -4.42 0.69
N GLU A 250 15.82 -4.82 -0.38
CA GLU A 250 17.03 -4.12 -0.85
C GLU A 250 16.72 -2.70 -1.34
N SER A 251 15.53 -2.50 -1.92
CA SER A 251 15.02 -1.19 -2.33
C SER A 251 15.14 -0.10 -1.25
N ASP A 252 14.98 -0.46 0.03
CA ASP A 252 15.01 0.49 1.15
C ASP A 252 16.43 1.01 1.43
N LEU A 253 17.46 0.32 0.92
CA LEU A 253 18.87 0.62 1.12
C LEU A 253 19.49 1.39 -0.04
N LEU A 254 18.74 1.58 -1.13
CA LEU A 254 19.20 2.22 -2.35
C LEU A 254 18.66 3.67 -2.43
N PRO A 255 19.50 4.63 -2.86
CA PRO A 255 19.01 6.00 -3.09
C PRO A 255 17.98 5.99 -4.24
N PRO A 256 16.94 6.85 -4.16
CA PRO A 256 15.91 6.91 -5.19
C PRO A 256 16.50 7.33 -6.56
N LEU A 257 15.89 6.82 -7.64
CA LEU A 257 16.33 7.03 -9.03
C LEU A 257 15.81 8.30 -9.69
#